data_AF-A0A9E0KWH4-F1
#
_entry.id   AF-A0A9E0KWH4-F1
#
_cell.length_a   1.000
_cell.length_b   1.000
_cell.length_c   1.000
_cell.angle_alpha   90.00
_cell.angle_beta   90.00
_cell.angle_gamma   90.00
#
_symmetry.space_group_name_H-M   'P 1'
#
loop_
_entity.id
_entity.type
_entity.pdbx_description
1 polymer ?
#
loop_
_entity_poly.entity_id
_entity_poly.type
_entity_poly.pdbx_seq_one_letter_code
_entity_poly.pdbx_strand_id
1 'polypeptide(L)'
;EDPDSLVRKEGTARFQDRVQNEAEPLSDFLFRHLGEGLNLDSQEGRSRMAMLAKPLIAALPDGLYREMLLGRLAEITRLETATLRAAVLDTPPIPATRSQPPLAGEPPRDNSLGYPDLGYENADENPSRQGYGKKPRFEPRQRQSRQPSSSRIQTLGLPEQAVRLLLQDPKQAKLTSSAELQEMRLDSNSLLVELVRLLESSPDISTPALLGAWHDTELGDQLTRLAANEFLTPHVGVDMELKGIVNGLRLAAMEAELRECTDLETTIRLKQAIEALKRASISE
;
A
#
# COMPACT_ATOMS: atom_id res chain seq x y z
N GLU A 1 19.89 -17.77 7.43
CA GLU A 1 19.96 -17.81 8.90
C GLU A 1 19.05 -16.73 9.44
N ASP A 2 18.41 -16.96 10.59
CA ASP A 2 17.46 -15.98 11.15
C ASP A 2 18.18 -14.76 11.74
N PRO A 3 17.66 -13.53 11.54
CA PRO A 3 18.30 -12.29 11.97
C PRO A 3 18.53 -12.24 13.49
N ASP A 4 17.61 -12.81 14.27
CA ASP A 4 17.73 -12.92 15.74
C ASP A 4 18.94 -13.75 16.18
N SER A 5 19.25 -14.80 15.42
CA SER A 5 20.42 -15.65 15.72
C SER A 5 21.73 -14.95 15.35
N LEU A 6 21.73 -14.12 14.30
CA LEU A 6 22.89 -13.33 13.88
C LEU A 6 23.19 -12.20 14.88
N VAL A 7 22.17 -11.47 15.34
CA VAL A 7 22.34 -10.42 16.36
C VAL A 7 22.87 -11.01 17.68
N ARG A 8 22.41 -12.22 18.06
CA ARG A 8 22.93 -12.93 19.24
C ARG A 8 24.37 -13.41 19.11
N LYS A 9 24.81 -13.78 17.89
CA LYS A 9 26.18 -14.27 17.62
C LYS A 9 27.20 -13.15 17.44
N GLU A 10 26.83 -12.09 16.73
CA GLU A 10 27.76 -11.05 16.24
C GLU A 10 27.64 -9.74 17.05
N GLY A 11 26.54 -9.56 17.78
CA GLY A 11 26.22 -8.33 18.50
C GLY A 11 25.59 -7.27 17.61
N THR A 12 24.80 -6.37 18.21
CA THR A 12 23.98 -5.39 17.48
C THR A 12 24.79 -4.45 16.59
N ALA A 13 25.97 -4.00 17.05
CA ALA A 13 26.81 -3.07 16.30
C ALA A 13 27.40 -3.70 15.02
N ARG A 14 27.85 -4.96 15.08
CA ARG A 14 28.38 -5.67 13.91
C ARG A 14 27.28 -6.06 12.93
N PHE A 15 26.10 -6.39 13.43
CA PHE A 15 24.95 -6.64 12.57
C PHE A 15 24.54 -5.39 11.79
N GLN A 16 24.54 -4.21 12.44
CA GLN A 16 24.27 -2.94 11.76
C GLN A 16 25.33 -2.61 10.71
N ASP A 17 26.60 -2.80 11.03
CA ASP A 17 27.72 -2.62 10.10
C ASP A 17 27.60 -3.52 8.87
N ARG A 18 27.23 -4.79 9.08
CA ARG A 18 26.96 -5.76 8.02
C ARG A 18 25.77 -5.36 7.16
N VAL A 19 24.67 -4.88 7.76
CA VAL A 19 23.49 -4.43 7.01
C VAL A 19 23.81 -3.19 6.18
N GLN A 20 24.67 -2.30 6.66
CA GLN A 20 25.02 -1.08 5.94
C GLN A 20 26.07 -1.31 4.85
N ASN A 21 27.07 -2.15 5.10
CA ASN A 21 28.26 -2.26 4.26
C ASN A 21 28.35 -3.56 3.45
N GLU A 22 27.73 -4.65 3.92
CA GLU A 22 27.87 -5.97 3.31
C GLU A 22 26.56 -6.51 2.72
N ALA A 23 25.40 -5.87 3.02
CA ALA A 23 24.12 -6.32 2.48
C ALA A 23 24.02 -6.03 0.98
N GLU A 24 23.67 -7.05 0.21
CA GLU A 24 23.33 -6.91 -1.21
C GLU A 24 22.06 -6.03 -1.33
N PRO A 25 22.07 -4.98 -2.17
CA PRO A 25 20.88 -4.19 -2.43
C PRO A 25 19.73 -5.07 -2.93
N LEU A 26 18.51 -4.80 -2.47
CA LEU A 26 17.33 -5.61 -2.81
C LEU A 26 17.12 -5.74 -4.33
N SER A 27 17.40 -4.67 -5.08
CA SER A 27 17.31 -4.66 -6.54
C SER A 27 18.26 -5.67 -7.20
N ASP A 28 19.51 -5.74 -6.73
CA ASP A 28 20.51 -6.63 -7.30
C ASP A 28 20.22 -8.09 -6.94
N PHE A 29 19.85 -8.35 -5.68
CA PHE A 29 19.40 -9.67 -5.24
C PHE A 29 18.22 -10.16 -6.07
N LEU A 30 17.20 -9.30 -6.26
CA LEU A 30 15.99 -9.64 -7.01
C LEU A 30 16.32 -10.05 -8.45
N PHE A 31 17.08 -9.24 -9.17
CA PHE A 31 17.39 -9.52 -10.57
C PHE A 31 18.37 -10.68 -10.73
N ARG A 32 19.31 -10.85 -9.79
CA ARG A 32 20.17 -12.04 -9.75
C ARG A 32 19.33 -13.29 -9.60
N HIS A 33 18.40 -13.32 -8.64
CA HIS A 33 17.56 -14.48 -8.38
C HIS A 33 16.57 -14.78 -9.51
N LEU A 34 15.94 -13.75 -10.09
CA LEU A 34 15.06 -13.92 -11.25
C LEU A 34 15.83 -14.39 -12.51
N GLY A 35 17.11 -14.08 -12.60
CA GLY A 35 18.01 -14.51 -13.67
C GLY A 35 18.58 -15.92 -13.48
N GLU A 36 18.40 -16.55 -12.32
CA GLU A 36 18.92 -17.89 -12.06
C GLU A 36 18.29 -18.91 -13.02
N GLY A 37 19.15 -19.62 -13.77
CA GLY A 37 18.71 -20.59 -14.77
C GLY A 37 18.22 -19.99 -16.10
N LEU A 38 18.35 -18.67 -16.32
CA LEU A 38 18.06 -18.01 -17.59
C LEU A 38 19.34 -17.65 -18.35
N ASN A 39 19.35 -17.90 -19.66
CA ASN A 39 20.42 -17.40 -20.54
C ASN A 39 20.09 -15.97 -21.01
N LEU A 40 20.68 -14.97 -20.34
CA LEU A 40 20.46 -13.56 -20.64
C LEU A 40 21.13 -13.07 -21.94
N ASP A 41 21.97 -13.88 -22.59
CA ASP A 41 22.48 -13.57 -23.93
C ASP A 41 21.45 -13.91 -25.03
N SER A 42 20.48 -14.79 -24.72
CA SER A 42 19.39 -15.15 -25.63
C SER A 42 18.22 -14.17 -25.53
N GLN A 43 17.55 -13.91 -26.66
CA GLN A 43 16.30 -13.16 -26.70
C GLN A 43 15.22 -13.81 -25.84
N GLU A 44 15.20 -15.14 -25.77
CA GLU A 44 14.21 -15.90 -24.99
C GLU A 44 14.43 -15.75 -23.48
N GLY A 45 15.69 -15.82 -23.01
CA GLY A 45 16.01 -15.61 -21.60
C GLY A 45 15.73 -14.18 -21.14
N ARG A 46 16.04 -13.17 -21.97
CA ARG A 46 15.71 -11.76 -21.68
C ARG A 46 14.19 -11.51 -21.66
N SER A 47 13.45 -12.11 -22.58
CA SER A 47 11.97 -12.01 -22.61
C SER A 47 11.34 -12.68 -21.39
N ARG A 48 11.87 -13.83 -20.96
CA ARG A 48 11.40 -14.56 -19.79
C ARG A 48 11.72 -13.82 -18.49
N MET A 49 12.90 -13.24 -18.38
CA MET A 49 13.29 -12.35 -17.27
C MET A 49 12.31 -11.17 -17.14
N ALA A 50 12.03 -10.47 -18.24
CA ALA A 50 11.07 -9.37 -18.24
C ALA A 50 9.65 -9.84 -17.84
N MET A 51 9.21 -11.01 -18.34
CA MET A 51 7.92 -11.58 -17.98
C MET A 51 7.79 -11.89 -16.48
N LEU A 52 8.84 -12.40 -15.85
CA LEU A 52 8.85 -12.70 -14.41
C LEU A 52 8.95 -11.43 -13.55
N ALA A 53 9.73 -10.44 -13.99
CA ALA A 53 9.93 -9.20 -13.26
C ALA A 53 8.71 -8.26 -13.31
N LYS A 54 7.99 -8.22 -14.43
CA LYS A 54 6.79 -7.37 -14.64
C LYS A 54 5.80 -7.37 -13.48
N PRO A 55 5.25 -8.52 -13.04
CA PRO A 55 4.25 -8.52 -11.97
C PRO A 55 4.80 -8.07 -10.61
N LEU A 56 6.08 -8.33 -10.35
CA LEU A 56 6.73 -7.93 -9.10
C LEU A 56 6.93 -6.41 -9.05
N ILE A 57 7.28 -5.80 -10.19
CA ILE A 57 7.41 -4.35 -10.33
C ILE A 57 6.03 -3.67 -10.34
N ALA A 58 5.01 -4.30 -10.93
CA ALA A 58 3.63 -3.80 -10.93
C ALA A 58 3.00 -3.75 -9.52
N ALA A 59 3.46 -4.59 -8.60
CA ALA A 59 3.02 -4.58 -7.21
C ALA A 59 3.57 -3.39 -6.39
N LEU A 60 4.59 -2.71 -6.91
CA LEU A 60 5.15 -1.51 -6.27
C LEU A 60 4.28 -0.29 -6.57
N PRO A 61 4.11 0.63 -5.60
CA PRO A 61 3.42 1.89 -5.84
C PRO A 61 4.13 2.69 -6.94
N ASP A 62 3.36 3.54 -7.63
CA ASP A 62 3.93 4.48 -8.60
C ASP A 62 4.90 5.43 -7.88
N GLY A 63 6.13 5.57 -8.40
CA GLY A 63 7.18 6.38 -7.77
C GLY A 63 8.56 6.18 -8.40
N LEU A 64 9.53 7.01 -8.00
CA LEU A 64 10.89 7.03 -8.57
C LEU A 64 11.59 5.66 -8.48
N TYR A 65 11.42 4.94 -7.37
CA TYR A 65 12.05 3.63 -7.19
C TYR A 65 11.56 2.60 -8.23
N ARG A 66 10.27 2.64 -8.58
CA ARG A 66 9.72 1.80 -9.64
C ARG A 66 10.34 2.16 -11.00
N GLU A 67 10.53 3.44 -11.29
CA GLU A 67 11.24 3.90 -12.50
C GLU A 67 12.72 3.45 -12.51
N MET A 68 13.40 3.50 -11.37
CA MET A 68 14.78 3.01 -11.23
C MET A 68 14.88 1.50 -11.49
N LEU A 69 13.94 0.70 -10.94
CA LEU A 69 13.88 -0.74 -11.20
C LEU A 69 13.53 -1.06 -12.66
N LEU A 70 12.65 -0.27 -13.29
CA LEU A 70 12.35 -0.39 -14.71
C LEU A 70 13.58 -0.06 -15.58
N GLY A 71 14.32 1.00 -15.23
CA GLY A 71 15.59 1.34 -15.87
C GLY A 71 16.61 0.22 -15.75
N ARG A 72 16.76 -0.34 -14.54
CA ARG A 72 17.65 -1.48 -14.31
C ARG A 72 17.25 -2.74 -15.07
N LEU A 73 15.95 -3.04 -15.13
CA LEU A 73 15.43 -4.17 -15.93
C LEU A 73 15.69 -3.95 -17.43
N ALA A 74 15.55 -2.72 -17.91
CA ALA A 74 15.84 -2.34 -19.29
C ALA A 74 17.32 -2.55 -19.63
N GLU A 75 18.24 -2.18 -18.74
CA GLU A 75 19.68 -2.43 -18.91
C GLU A 75 19.99 -3.93 -19.03
N ILE A 76 19.44 -4.75 -18.13
CA ILE A 76 19.71 -6.19 -18.08
C ILE A 76 19.10 -6.91 -19.30
N THR A 77 17.88 -6.54 -19.68
CA THR A 77 17.15 -7.18 -20.80
C THR A 77 17.45 -6.55 -22.16
N ARG A 78 18.19 -5.42 -22.19
CA ARG A 78 18.43 -4.58 -23.38
C ARG A 78 17.15 -4.24 -24.13
N LEU A 79 16.06 -4.04 -23.40
CA LEU A 79 14.76 -3.62 -23.92
C LEU A 79 14.56 -2.13 -23.63
N GLU A 80 13.71 -1.45 -24.39
CA GLU A 80 13.39 -0.05 -24.11
C GLU A 80 12.55 0.08 -22.82
N THR A 81 12.94 1.05 -21.99
CA THR A 81 12.23 1.40 -20.74
C THR A 81 10.76 1.75 -21.00
N ALA A 82 10.48 2.46 -22.10
CA ALA A 82 9.12 2.84 -22.49
C ALA A 82 8.22 1.62 -22.78
N THR A 83 8.74 0.61 -23.48
CA THR A 83 8.02 -0.65 -23.76
C THR A 83 7.76 -1.45 -22.48
N LEU A 84 8.73 -1.49 -21.57
CA LEU A 84 8.58 -2.16 -20.28
C LEU A 84 7.57 -1.44 -19.38
N ARG A 85 7.59 -0.11 -19.35
CA ARG A 85 6.64 0.71 -18.58
C ARG A 85 5.20 0.49 -19.05
N ALA A 86 4.95 0.53 -20.36
CA ALA A 86 3.63 0.23 -20.92
C ALA A 86 3.16 -1.18 -20.52
N ALA A 87 4.04 -2.18 -20.62
CA ALA A 87 3.69 -3.55 -20.27
C ALA A 87 3.41 -3.76 -18.77
N VAL A 88 4.03 -2.99 -17.87
CA VAL A 88 3.76 -3.05 -16.42
C VAL A 88 2.44 -2.37 -16.08
N LEU A 89 2.08 -1.27 -16.75
CA LEU A 89 0.81 -0.58 -16.56
C LEU A 89 -0.40 -1.43 -16.98
N ASP A 90 -0.24 -2.32 -17.96
CA ASP A 90 -1.27 -3.25 -18.42
C ASP A 90 -1.35 -4.54 -17.58
N THR A 91 -0.46 -4.75 -16.60
CA THR A 91 -0.42 -5.98 -15.81
C THR A 91 -1.35 -5.87 -14.59
N PRO A 92 -2.38 -6.74 -14.44
CA PRO A 92 -3.18 -6.76 -13.23
C PRO A 92 -2.32 -7.20 -12.02
N PRO A 93 -2.46 -6.56 -10.85
CA PRO A 93 -1.66 -6.91 -9.68
C PRO A 93 -1.91 -8.37 -9.29
N ILE A 94 -0.83 -9.15 -9.11
CA ILE A 94 -0.95 -10.52 -8.59
C ILE A 94 -1.48 -10.39 -7.15
N PRO A 95 -2.63 -11.00 -6.81
CA PRO A 95 -3.00 -11.13 -5.41
C PRO A 95 -1.89 -11.95 -4.75
N ALA A 96 -1.26 -11.40 -3.71
CA ALA A 96 -0.25 -12.13 -2.94
C ALA A 96 -0.81 -13.49 -2.53
N THR A 97 -0.50 -14.53 -3.30
CA THR A 97 -0.78 -15.91 -2.93
C THR A 97 0.18 -16.21 -1.80
N ARG A 98 -0.23 -15.82 -0.60
CA ARG A 98 0.26 -16.40 0.63
C ARG A 98 0.15 -17.90 0.40
N SER A 99 1.27 -18.60 0.31
CA SER A 99 1.30 -20.05 0.20
C SER A 99 0.48 -20.61 1.36
N GLN A 100 -0.79 -20.91 1.12
CA GLN A 100 -1.58 -21.63 2.07
C GLN A 100 -0.94 -23.02 2.13
N PRO A 101 -0.52 -23.50 3.32
CA PRO A 101 -0.12 -24.89 3.44
C PRO A 101 -1.30 -25.76 2.94
N PRO A 102 -1.03 -26.82 2.17
CA PRO A 102 -2.08 -27.61 1.54
C PRO A 102 -3.04 -28.08 2.63
N LEU A 103 -4.33 -27.77 2.45
CA LEU A 103 -5.41 -28.26 3.28
C LEU A 103 -5.33 -29.79 3.31
N ALA A 104 -4.94 -30.33 4.47
CA ALA A 104 -5.00 -31.74 4.73
C ALA A 104 -6.48 -32.17 4.79
N GLY A 105 -6.87 -33.05 3.86
CA GLY A 105 -8.01 -33.94 4.00
C GLY A 105 -9.31 -33.51 3.30
N GLU A 106 -9.40 -33.77 1.99
CA GLU A 106 -10.68 -34.19 1.41
C GLU A 106 -10.58 -35.68 1.07
N PRO A 107 -11.52 -36.53 1.53
CA PRO A 107 -11.54 -37.93 1.11
C PRO A 107 -11.99 -38.02 -0.36
N PRO A 108 -11.46 -38.99 -1.13
CA PRO A 108 -11.73 -39.10 -2.54
C PRO A 108 -13.21 -39.43 -2.78
N ARG A 109 -13.84 -38.67 -3.69
CA ARG A 109 -15.18 -38.98 -4.18
C ARG A 109 -15.07 -40.22 -5.08
N ASP A 110 -15.55 -41.33 -4.54
CA ASP A 110 -15.60 -42.62 -5.24
C ASP A 110 -16.57 -42.54 -6.42
N ASN A 111 -16.08 -43.00 -7.56
CA ASN A 111 -16.71 -42.93 -8.86
C ASN A 111 -17.60 -44.17 -9.00
N SER A 112 -18.91 -43.96 -8.94
CA SER A 112 -19.95 -45.00 -9.06
C SER A 112 -19.71 -45.96 -10.24
N LEU A 113 -19.11 -47.11 -9.95
CA LEU A 113 -19.10 -48.31 -10.78
C LEU A 113 -20.17 -49.27 -10.25
N GLY A 114 -21.16 -49.57 -11.09
CA GLY A 114 -22.28 -50.45 -10.75
C GLY A 114 -21.88 -51.92 -10.66
N TYR A 115 -22.52 -52.63 -9.73
CA TYR A 115 -22.65 -54.10 -9.65
C TYR A 115 -23.87 -54.41 -8.74
N PRO A 116 -24.47 -55.61 -8.79
CA PRO A 116 -25.89 -55.75 -9.10
C PRO A 116 -26.73 -56.24 -7.92
N ASP A 117 -28.04 -56.10 -8.15
CA ASP A 117 -29.17 -56.77 -7.52
C ASP A 117 -28.88 -58.17 -6.96
N LEU A 118 -29.07 -58.35 -5.65
CA LEU A 118 -29.53 -59.59 -5.02
C LEU A 118 -30.32 -59.24 -3.75
N GLY A 119 -31.63 -59.54 -3.79
CA GLY A 119 -32.55 -59.34 -2.69
C GLY A 119 -32.50 -60.44 -1.61
N TYR A 120 -33.01 -60.07 -0.43
CA TYR A 120 -33.75 -60.93 0.51
C TYR A 120 -34.69 -59.95 1.29
N GLU A 121 -36.01 -60.01 1.12
CA GLU A 121 -37.00 -60.92 1.73
C GLU A 121 -37.39 -60.56 3.19
N ASN A 122 -38.69 -60.26 3.32
CA ASN A 122 -39.58 -60.36 4.50
C ASN A 122 -39.47 -59.27 5.58
N ALA A 123 -40.52 -58.87 6.30
CA ALA A 123 -41.98 -58.91 6.17
C ALA A 123 -42.51 -58.14 7.41
N ASP A 124 -43.70 -57.54 7.26
CA ASP A 124 -44.72 -57.32 8.28
C ASP A 124 -44.61 -56.22 9.38
N GLU A 125 -45.61 -55.33 9.31
CA GLU A 125 -46.49 -54.83 10.39
C GLU A 125 -46.00 -53.79 11.44
N ASN A 126 -46.45 -52.52 11.23
CA ASN A 126 -47.26 -51.61 12.11
C ASN A 126 -46.87 -51.37 13.62
N PRO A 127 -47.46 -50.41 14.37
CA PRO A 127 -47.89 -49.02 14.15
C PRO A 127 -47.20 -48.01 15.13
N SER A 128 -47.46 -46.72 14.90
CA SER A 128 -47.48 -45.56 15.82
C SER A 128 -47.04 -45.73 17.29
N ARG A 129 -46.08 -44.90 17.75
CA ARG A 129 -46.10 -44.37 19.13
C ARG A 129 -45.31 -43.06 19.33
N GLN A 130 -46.07 -42.05 19.76
CA GLN A 130 -45.73 -40.91 20.61
C GLN A 130 -44.33 -40.92 21.28
N GLY A 131 -43.68 -39.74 21.26
CA GLY A 131 -43.04 -39.24 22.48
C GLY A 131 -41.76 -38.43 22.30
N TYR A 132 -41.86 -37.16 22.69
CA TYR A 132 -40.82 -36.30 23.28
C TYR A 132 -39.88 -35.49 22.38
N GLY A 133 -40.04 -34.17 22.50
CA GLY A 133 -38.91 -33.24 22.56
C GLY A 133 -38.68 -32.42 21.29
N LYS A 134 -39.39 -31.29 21.15
CA LYS A 134 -38.94 -30.16 20.33
C LYS A 134 -37.50 -29.80 20.73
N LYS A 135 -36.53 -30.13 19.89
CA LYS A 135 -35.18 -29.53 19.94
C LYS A 135 -35.25 -28.21 19.16
N PRO A 136 -34.70 -27.10 19.69
CA PRO A 136 -34.74 -25.82 19.00
C PRO A 136 -33.94 -25.95 17.70
N ARG A 137 -34.55 -25.54 16.58
CA ARG A 137 -33.89 -25.43 15.29
C ARG A 137 -32.77 -24.40 15.45
N PHE A 138 -31.53 -24.87 15.53
CA PHE A 138 -30.36 -24.02 15.45
C PHE A 138 -30.31 -23.55 14.00
N GLU A 139 -30.90 -22.39 13.72
CA GLU A 139 -30.57 -21.69 12.48
C GLU A 139 -29.09 -21.34 12.57
N PRO A 140 -28.27 -21.68 11.56
CA PRO A 140 -26.92 -21.19 11.52
C PRO A 140 -27.06 -19.69 11.35
N ARG A 141 -26.91 -18.96 12.45
CA ARG A 141 -26.65 -17.52 12.43
C ARG A 141 -25.48 -17.39 11.49
N GLN A 142 -25.75 -16.91 10.27
CA GLN A 142 -24.70 -16.58 9.32
C GLN A 142 -23.76 -15.68 10.11
N ARG A 143 -22.63 -16.24 10.53
CA ARG A 143 -21.46 -15.45 10.83
C ARG A 143 -21.24 -14.75 9.51
N GLN A 144 -21.75 -13.53 9.41
CA GLN A 144 -21.22 -12.55 8.49
C GLN A 144 -19.74 -12.59 8.80
N SER A 145 -19.03 -13.34 7.97
CA SER A 145 -17.61 -13.24 7.85
C SER A 145 -17.41 -11.75 7.65
N ARG A 146 -16.97 -11.09 8.73
CA ARG A 146 -16.18 -9.89 8.60
C ARG A 146 -14.98 -10.36 7.80
N GLN A 147 -15.15 -10.35 6.48
CA GLN A 147 -14.04 -10.42 5.56
C GLN A 147 -13.10 -9.33 6.08
N PRO A 148 -11.82 -9.64 6.38
CA PRO A 148 -10.85 -8.58 6.50
C PRO A 148 -10.95 -7.86 5.16
N SER A 149 -11.51 -6.66 5.19
CA SER A 149 -11.58 -5.81 4.01
C SER A 149 -10.17 -5.82 3.47
N SER A 150 -9.96 -6.45 2.31
CA SER A 150 -8.76 -6.23 1.55
C SER A 150 -8.57 -4.73 1.59
N SER A 151 -7.43 -4.30 2.10
CA SER A 151 -7.02 -2.92 2.19
C SER A 151 -7.07 -2.39 0.77
N ARG A 152 -8.28 -1.95 0.37
CA ARG A 152 -8.55 -1.11 -0.76
C ARG A 152 -7.47 -0.05 -0.60
N ILE A 153 -6.57 0.02 -1.56
CA ILE A 153 -5.57 1.09 -1.64
C ILE A 153 -6.42 2.35 -1.60
N GLN A 154 -6.64 2.87 -0.39
CA GLN A 154 -7.33 4.12 -0.20
C GLN A 154 -6.28 5.07 -0.75
N THR A 155 -6.54 5.59 -1.94
CA THR A 155 -5.77 6.71 -2.48
C THR A 155 -5.96 7.82 -1.45
N LEU A 156 -5.03 7.90 -0.50
CA LEU A 156 -5.08 8.90 0.57
C LEU A 156 -5.18 10.27 -0.09
N GLY A 157 -6.03 11.12 0.45
CA GLY A 157 -6.12 12.50 0.03
C GLY A 157 -4.78 13.20 0.21
N LEU A 158 -4.57 14.27 -0.54
CA LEU A 158 -3.41 15.15 -0.43
C LEU A 158 -3.06 15.53 1.03
N PRO A 159 -4.00 15.93 1.92
CA PRO A 159 -3.63 16.31 3.28
C PRO A 159 -3.17 15.11 4.12
N GLU A 160 -3.75 13.94 3.90
CA GLU A 160 -3.38 12.71 4.59
C GLU A 160 -2.00 12.21 4.15
N GLN A 161 -1.66 12.39 2.87
CA GLN A 161 -0.31 12.13 2.35
C GLN A 161 0.72 13.06 2.97
N ALA A 162 0.44 14.37 3.05
CA ALA A 162 1.33 15.34 3.71
C ALA A 162 1.55 15.00 5.19
N VAL A 163 0.49 14.64 5.93
CA VAL A 163 0.59 14.16 7.31
C VAL A 163 1.49 12.93 7.43
N ARG A 164 1.36 11.98 6.51
CA ARG A 164 2.20 10.77 6.51
C ARG A 164 3.67 11.08 6.23
N LEU A 165 3.97 11.98 5.29
CA LEU A 165 5.35 12.40 5.03
C LEU A 165 5.95 13.11 6.25
N LEU A 166 5.19 13.98 6.92
CA LEU A 166 5.65 14.68 8.12
C LEU A 166 5.82 13.74 9.33
N LEU A 167 5.02 12.66 9.42
CA LEU A 167 5.23 11.60 10.40
C LEU A 167 6.50 10.79 10.13
N GLN A 168 6.90 10.63 8.86
CA GLN A 168 8.11 9.91 8.46
C GLN A 168 9.37 10.78 8.68
N ASP A 169 9.32 12.06 8.36
CA ASP A 169 10.41 13.02 8.58
C ASP A 169 9.88 14.37 9.12
N PRO A 170 9.84 14.54 10.46
CA PRO A 170 9.35 15.76 11.10
C PRO A 170 10.12 17.03 10.69
N LYS A 171 11.37 16.89 10.23
CA LYS A 171 12.21 18.04 9.83
C LYS A 171 11.67 18.77 8.60
N GLN A 172 10.84 18.10 7.82
CA GLN A 172 10.23 18.66 6.62
C GLN A 172 9.11 19.66 6.91
N ALA A 173 8.67 19.79 8.17
CA ALA A 173 7.76 20.85 8.57
C ALA A 173 8.28 22.25 8.20
N LYS A 174 9.59 22.44 8.02
CA LYS A 174 10.16 23.71 7.55
C LYS A 174 9.73 24.11 6.13
N LEU A 175 9.27 23.15 5.32
CA LEU A 175 8.82 23.37 3.94
C LEU A 175 7.38 23.88 3.85
N THR A 176 6.65 23.95 4.97
CA THR A 176 5.24 24.33 5.00
C THR A 176 4.91 25.08 6.27
N SER A 177 4.25 26.23 6.17
CA SER A 177 3.90 27.03 7.35
C SER A 177 2.45 26.76 7.79
N SER A 178 2.22 26.75 9.11
CA SER A 178 0.86 26.64 9.66
C SER A 178 -0.06 27.76 9.17
N ALA A 179 0.46 28.97 8.99
CA ALA A 179 -0.28 30.11 8.42
C ALA A 179 -0.73 29.86 6.97
N GLU A 180 0.13 29.30 6.13
CA GLU A 180 -0.17 29.02 4.71
C GLU A 180 -1.27 27.96 4.58
N LEU A 181 -1.26 26.94 5.43
CA LEU A 181 -2.29 25.90 5.45
C LEU A 181 -3.64 26.40 5.98
N GLN A 182 -3.65 27.40 6.86
CA GLN A 182 -4.88 28.01 7.37
C GLN A 182 -5.57 28.90 6.33
N GLU A 183 -4.79 29.59 5.50
CA GLU A 183 -5.32 30.39 4.39
C GLU A 183 -6.06 29.54 3.35
N MET A 184 -5.68 28.28 3.20
CA MET A 184 -6.28 27.37 2.22
C MET A 184 -7.74 26.99 2.51
N ARG A 185 -8.26 27.25 3.73
CA ARG A 185 -9.67 27.02 4.14
C ARG A 185 -10.28 25.68 3.68
N LEU A 186 -9.46 24.62 3.63
CA LEU A 186 -9.93 23.28 3.28
C LEU A 186 -10.42 22.56 4.54
N ASP A 187 -11.64 22.01 4.50
CA ASP A 187 -12.26 21.26 5.61
C ASP A 187 -11.41 20.05 6.06
N SER A 188 -10.62 19.50 5.14
CA SER A 188 -9.79 18.30 5.33
C SER A 188 -8.36 18.59 5.84
N ASN A 189 -7.97 19.85 6.07
CA ASN A 189 -6.62 20.22 6.49
C ASN A 189 -6.44 20.38 8.01
N SER A 190 -7.49 20.20 8.81
CA SER A 190 -7.46 20.45 10.26
C SER A 190 -6.35 19.68 10.99
N LEU A 191 -6.18 18.40 10.68
CA LEU A 191 -5.13 17.56 11.26
C LEU A 191 -3.72 18.00 10.81
N LEU A 192 -3.55 18.35 9.54
CA LEU A 192 -2.27 18.82 8.99
C LEU A 192 -1.84 20.15 9.63
N VAL A 193 -2.76 21.09 9.82
CA VAL A 193 -2.50 22.39 10.45
C VAL A 193 -2.03 22.23 11.89
N GLU A 194 -2.74 21.42 12.69
CA GLU A 194 -2.35 21.15 14.08
C GLU A 194 -1.01 20.40 14.16
N LEU A 195 -0.75 19.51 13.20
CA LEU A 195 0.53 18.81 13.13
C LEU A 195 1.70 19.73 12.82
N VAL A 196 1.57 20.60 11.83
CA VAL A 196 2.60 21.59 11.50
C VAL A 196 2.79 22.58 12.65
N ARG A 197 1.73 23.05 13.31
CA ARG A 197 1.84 23.90 14.51
C ARG A 197 2.64 23.24 15.63
N LEU A 198 2.39 21.96 15.88
CA LEU A 198 3.11 21.23 16.92
C LEU A 198 4.59 21.06 16.55
N LEU A 199 4.88 20.73 15.29
CA LEU A 199 6.27 20.61 14.80
C LEU A 199 7.00 21.96 14.76
N GLU A 200 6.32 23.07 14.48
CA GLU A 200 6.86 24.43 14.61
C GLU A 200 7.23 24.75 16.07
N SER A 201 6.42 24.32 17.02
CA SER A 201 6.66 24.53 18.46
C SER A 201 7.68 23.58 19.08
N SER A 202 7.87 22.39 18.50
CA SER A 202 8.69 21.30 19.06
C SER A 202 9.33 20.46 17.93
N PRO A 203 10.45 20.92 17.35
CA PRO A 203 11.05 20.31 16.16
C PRO A 203 11.73 18.94 16.40
N ASP A 204 12.05 18.60 17.65
CA ASP A 204 12.74 17.35 18.03
C ASP A 204 11.81 16.31 18.67
N ILE A 205 10.48 16.49 18.54
CA ILE A 205 9.52 15.53 19.07
C ILE A 205 9.67 14.17 18.37
N SER A 206 9.80 13.12 19.16
CA SER A 206 9.83 11.74 18.66
C SER A 206 8.42 11.32 18.20
N THR A 207 8.32 10.52 17.13
CA THR A 207 7.04 10.01 16.60
C THR A 207 6.13 9.35 17.66
N PRO A 208 6.62 8.51 18.59
CA PRO A 208 5.82 8.02 19.70
C PRO A 208 5.40 9.10 20.72
N ALA A 209 6.18 10.16 20.92
CA ALA A 209 5.77 11.29 21.76
C ALA A 209 4.66 12.12 21.09
N LEU A 210 4.71 12.24 19.76
CA LEU A 210 3.71 12.91 18.93
C LEU A 210 2.37 12.14 18.95
N LEU A 211 2.43 10.81 18.81
CA LEU A 211 1.25 9.92 18.99
C LEU A 211 0.68 10.00 20.40
N GLY A 212 1.54 10.07 21.43
CA GLY A 212 1.13 10.19 22.83
C GLY A 212 0.43 11.51 23.15
N ALA A 213 0.86 12.61 22.53
CA ALA A 213 0.27 13.93 22.74
C ALA A 213 -1.19 14.03 22.27
N TRP A 214 -1.61 13.20 21.32
CA TRP A 214 -2.97 13.22 20.76
C TRP A 214 -3.81 11.98 21.01
N HIS A 215 -3.32 11.03 21.81
CA HIS A 215 -3.96 9.73 22.06
C HIS A 215 -5.44 9.83 22.52
N ASP A 216 -5.85 10.90 23.21
CA ASP A 216 -7.23 11.09 23.69
C ASP A 216 -8.09 12.03 22.82
N THR A 217 -7.70 12.26 21.57
CA THR A 217 -8.42 13.13 20.63
C THR A 217 -8.85 12.39 19.38
N GLU A 218 -9.96 12.81 18.75
CA GLU A 218 -10.39 12.28 17.45
C GLU A 218 -9.31 12.42 16.36
N LEU A 219 -8.46 13.44 16.48
CA LEU A 219 -7.31 13.67 15.59
C LEU A 219 -6.19 12.63 15.82
N GLY A 220 -5.98 12.21 17.07
CA GLY A 220 -5.02 11.15 17.40
C GLY A 220 -5.44 9.77 16.89
N ASP A 221 -6.74 9.47 16.89
CA ASP A 221 -7.26 8.26 16.26
C ASP A 221 -6.97 8.24 14.76
N GLN A 222 -7.14 9.38 14.07
CA GLN A 222 -6.80 9.53 12.67
C GLN A 222 -5.29 9.40 12.43
N LEU A 223 -4.47 10.04 13.27
CA LEU A 223 -3.01 9.98 13.19
C LEU A 223 -2.49 8.55 13.43
N THR A 224 -3.04 7.85 14.42
CA THR A 224 -2.70 6.46 14.74
C THR A 224 -3.07 5.53 13.59
N ARG A 225 -4.23 5.73 12.94
CA ARG A 225 -4.61 4.98 11.74
C ARG A 225 -3.65 5.24 10.57
N LEU A 226 -3.23 6.48 10.38
CA LEU A 226 -2.29 6.86 9.33
C LEU A 226 -0.88 6.30 9.58
N ALA A 227 -0.44 6.27 10.84
CA ALA A 227 0.84 5.70 11.27
C ALA A 227 0.85 4.15 11.27
N ALA A 228 -0.30 3.50 11.49
CA ALA A 228 -0.43 2.05 11.49
C ALA A 228 -0.33 1.43 10.08
N ASN A 229 -0.58 2.21 9.04
CA ASN A 229 -0.42 1.76 7.65
C ASN A 229 1.05 1.83 7.25
N GLU A 230 1.65 0.65 7.05
CA GLU A 230 3.07 0.43 6.77
C GLU A 230 3.60 1.35 5.65
N PHE A 231 4.78 1.93 5.91
CA PHE A 231 5.43 2.96 5.11
C PHE A 231 6.17 2.31 3.93
N LEU A 232 5.61 2.43 2.72
CA LEU A 232 6.27 2.01 1.47
C LEU A 232 6.73 3.20 0.60
N THR A 233 6.71 4.42 1.14
CA THR A 233 7.25 5.61 0.47
C THR A 233 8.78 5.62 0.55
N PRO A 234 9.50 5.58 -0.59
CA PRO A 234 10.96 5.65 -0.61
C PRO A 234 11.46 6.94 0.07
N HIS A 235 12.55 6.85 0.83
CA HIS A 235 13.16 7.99 1.52
C HIS A 235 13.87 9.02 0.60
N VAL A 236 13.68 8.95 -0.73
CA VAL A 236 14.37 9.79 -1.71
C VAL A 236 13.37 10.75 -2.35
N GLY A 237 13.59 12.06 -2.19
CA GLY A 237 12.73 13.10 -2.78
C GLY A 237 11.48 13.47 -1.97
N VAL A 238 11.43 13.09 -0.68
CA VAL A 238 10.33 13.41 0.25
C VAL A 238 10.04 14.92 0.29
N ASP A 239 11.06 15.76 0.14
CA ASP A 239 10.95 17.22 0.07
C ASP A 239 10.25 17.72 -1.20
N MET A 240 10.54 17.10 -2.35
CA MET A 240 9.85 17.37 -3.62
C MET A 240 8.39 16.88 -3.56
N GLU A 241 8.16 15.71 -2.95
CA GLU A 241 6.81 15.17 -2.76
C GLU A 241 5.96 16.07 -1.85
N LEU A 242 6.50 16.49 -0.70
CA LEU A 242 5.78 17.37 0.22
C LEU A 242 5.46 18.71 -0.44
N LYS A 243 6.43 19.32 -1.15
CA LYS A 243 6.20 20.54 -1.94
C LYS A 243 5.11 20.34 -2.99
N GLY A 244 5.15 19.23 -3.73
CA GLY A 244 4.15 18.88 -4.73
C GLY A 244 2.75 18.74 -4.11
N ILE A 245 2.65 18.09 -2.96
CA ILE A 245 1.38 17.92 -2.24
C ILE A 245 0.85 19.28 -1.75
N VAL A 246 1.70 20.13 -1.17
CA VAL A 246 1.33 21.47 -0.69
C VAL A 246 0.88 22.35 -1.86
N ASN A 247 1.58 22.30 -2.99
CA ASN A 247 1.16 22.97 -4.22
C ASN A 247 -0.19 22.46 -4.72
N GLY A 248 -0.43 21.16 -4.63
CA GLY A 248 -1.73 20.55 -4.93
C GLY A 248 -2.85 21.03 -4.00
N LEU A 249 -2.58 21.14 -2.70
CA LEU A 249 -3.52 21.71 -1.72
C LEU A 249 -3.81 23.19 -2.02
N ARG A 250 -2.78 23.97 -2.35
CA ARG A 250 -2.93 25.38 -2.76
C ARG A 250 -3.80 25.52 -4.00
N LEU A 251 -3.56 24.66 -5.00
CA LEU A 251 -4.35 24.61 -6.22
C LEU A 251 -5.82 24.29 -5.91
N ALA A 252 -6.07 23.28 -5.07
CA ALA A 252 -7.41 22.89 -4.65
C ALA A 252 -8.13 24.02 -3.90
N ALA A 253 -7.42 24.76 -3.04
CA ALA A 253 -7.94 25.92 -2.34
C ALA A 253 -8.33 27.06 -3.31
N MET A 254 -7.44 27.41 -4.25
CA MET A 254 -7.72 28.43 -5.26
C MET A 254 -8.86 28.02 -6.21
N GLU A 255 -8.97 26.74 -6.55
CA GLU A 255 -10.09 26.21 -7.33
C GLU A 255 -11.40 26.22 -6.54
N ALA A 256 -11.37 26.00 -5.22
CA ALA A 256 -12.54 26.14 -4.36
C ALA A 256 -12.98 27.60 -4.26
N GLU A 257 -12.06 28.52 -4.03
CA GLU A 257 -12.33 29.97 -4.00
C GLU A 257 -12.90 30.46 -5.34
N LEU A 258 -12.36 29.99 -6.46
CA LEU A 258 -12.88 30.29 -7.80
C LEU A 258 -14.34 29.82 -8.01
N ARG A 259 -14.78 28.75 -7.33
CA ARG A 259 -16.19 28.29 -7.41
C ARG A 259 -17.14 29.19 -6.64
N GLU A 260 -16.65 29.85 -5.60
CA GLU A 260 -17.45 30.75 -4.75
C GLU A 260 -17.41 32.21 -5.24
N CYS A 261 -16.36 32.61 -5.96
CA CYS A 261 -16.24 33.95 -6.51
C CYS A 261 -17.26 34.23 -7.64
N THR A 262 -18.02 35.33 -7.48
CA THR A 262 -18.91 35.86 -8.51
C THR A 262 -18.34 37.08 -9.23
N ASP A 263 -17.21 37.62 -8.76
CA ASP A 263 -16.57 38.81 -9.33
C ASP A 263 -15.60 38.45 -10.49
N LEU A 264 -15.62 39.27 -11.54
CA LEU A 264 -14.90 39.01 -12.78
C LEU A 264 -13.39 39.26 -12.63
N GLU A 265 -13.00 40.28 -11.86
CA GLU A 265 -11.59 40.65 -11.68
C GLU A 265 -10.85 39.60 -10.82
N THR A 266 -11.48 39.16 -9.73
CA THR A 266 -11.00 38.05 -8.90
C THR A 266 -10.94 36.73 -9.67
N THR A 267 -11.95 36.43 -10.50
CA THR A 267 -11.97 35.24 -11.35
C THR A 267 -10.79 35.19 -12.33
N ILE A 268 -10.47 36.32 -12.99
CA ILE A 268 -9.36 36.39 -13.94
C ILE A 268 -8.03 36.22 -13.20
N ARG A 269 -7.85 36.90 -12.06
CA ARG A 269 -6.63 36.77 -11.23
C ARG A 269 -6.41 35.33 -10.75
N LEU A 270 -7.45 34.68 -10.23
CA LEU A 270 -7.37 33.29 -9.74
C LEU A 270 -7.05 32.33 -10.89
N LYS A 271 -7.68 32.46 -12.06
CA LYS A 271 -7.39 31.62 -13.22
C LYS A 271 -5.94 31.76 -13.69
N GLN A 272 -5.42 32.99 -13.77
CA GLN A 272 -4.02 33.23 -14.14
C GLN A 272 -3.05 32.63 -13.12
N ALA A 273 -3.34 32.75 -11.83
CA ALA A 273 -2.50 32.19 -10.77
C ALA A 273 -2.53 30.66 -10.73
N ILE A 274 -3.70 30.03 -10.94
CA ILE A 274 -3.86 28.58 -11.09
C ILE A 274 -3.03 28.07 -12.28
N GLU A 275 -3.08 28.76 -13.41
CA GLU A 275 -2.33 28.36 -14.60
C GLU A 275 -0.81 28.51 -14.42
N ALA A 276 -0.37 29.57 -13.73
CA ALA A 276 1.02 29.76 -13.37
C ALA A 276 1.54 28.63 -12.45
N LEU A 277 0.78 28.26 -11.42
CA LEU A 277 1.12 27.15 -10.52
C LEU A 277 1.16 25.80 -11.24
N LYS A 278 0.20 25.54 -12.15
CA LYS A 278 0.20 24.32 -12.98
C LYS A 278 1.45 24.22 -13.86
N ARG A 279 1.91 25.34 -14.44
CA ARG A 279 3.14 25.36 -15.26
C ARG A 279 4.41 25.18 -14.42
N ALA A 280 4.46 25.76 -13.23
CA ALA A 280 5.59 25.60 -12.31
C ALA A 280 5.74 24.13 -11.87
N SER A 281 4.63 23.46 -11.53
CA SER A 281 4.63 22.05 -11.12
C SER A 281 5.00 21.05 -12.23
N ILE A 282 5.02 21.47 -13.51
CA ILE A 282 5.42 20.62 -14.66
C ILE A 282 6.91 20.81 -14.99
N SER A 283 7.53 21.88 -14.48
CA SER A 283 8.91 22.27 -14.84
C SER A 283 9.95 21.92 -13.75
N GLU A 284 9.51 21.43 -12.59
CA GLU A 284 10.32 20.94 -11.46
C GLU A 284 10.33 19.41 -11.40
#